data_AF-A0A6N9UKA5-F1
#
_entry.id   AF-A0A6N9UKA5-F1
#
_cell.length_a   1.000
_cell.length_b   1.000
_cell.length_c   1.000
_cell.angle_alpha   90.00
_cell.angle_beta   90.00
_cell.angle_gamma   90.00
#
_symmetry.space_group_name_H-M   'P 1'
#
loop_
_entity.id
_entity.type
_entity.pdbx_description
1 polymer ?
#
loop_
_entity_poly.entity_id
_entity_poly.type
_entity_poly.pdbx_seq_one_letter_code
_entity_poly.pdbx_strand_id
1 'polypeptide(L)'
;EVLDAARRDDPVLRPGRFEADAVARRVLRLAPYVLVDPEMRRDLYAMVRRAAEAGRASGVAALTAFHLAEEGVLAADRARHLAIGGTRVPGLNWTGPEAAELNGLLVEEIPTDGTGTVAPPPVPGTSLGTTDLAPWPWDATPYAVLAEGGHDRVTAALPDGTTRDLDADAFAELVAADPALRSLPDATPIVLAVPFAGDRYLDLPRTLADRTGRTVWVHTGVARRHPDPASGTTVAVLRRSGKPHGSWLAVAPGLAPGADDSAPAWHRDVLSQPVVSDLTGRQIGRSLHDDGELVEREDHFGRLDRMTVYAHYNPATRTYSAKLPLEDPGPKDKAYHLAGHGLPGRLLLPLAGGGSRPAGRHEAGEWLRRRKSLSSLPEDHWIDLVVCHSSAPRDSATQDSPPAGGLFRAAPFAADPLADDAVSLGQHLANVTGRTVRLSHDVQGAGTHGDDPARLLWTDVRGRRWWWETSRPEPGEAELDRLAARAGLPGEPSPAGRAATLRLVRALRRVLGPDAEDAADHPDLLRG
;
A
#
# COMPACT_ATOMS: atom_id res chain seq x y z
N GLU A 1 -35.79 8.35 8.10
CA GLU A 1 -35.32 6.97 8.37
C GLU A 1 -34.23 6.53 7.40
N VAL A 2 -34.49 6.46 6.08
CA VAL A 2 -33.48 6.07 5.08
C VAL A 2 -32.19 6.91 5.19
N LEU A 3 -32.28 8.23 5.25
CA LEU A 3 -31.10 9.10 5.45
C LEU A 3 -30.38 8.87 6.79
N ASP A 4 -31.14 8.58 7.85
CA ASP A 4 -30.55 8.28 9.16
C ASP A 4 -29.84 6.92 9.16
N ALA A 5 -30.34 5.95 8.40
CA ALA A 5 -29.68 4.67 8.18
C ALA A 5 -28.40 4.86 7.32
N ALA A 6 -28.53 5.55 6.19
CA ALA A 6 -27.44 5.76 5.23
C ALA A 6 -26.22 6.48 5.83
N ARG A 7 -26.42 7.37 6.82
CA ARG A 7 -25.31 8.08 7.49
C ARG A 7 -24.52 7.23 8.48
N ARG A 8 -25.03 6.06 8.91
CA ARG A 8 -24.41 5.29 10.00
C ARG A 8 -23.06 4.70 9.61
N ASP A 9 -22.83 4.53 8.32
CA ASP A 9 -21.58 4.01 7.77
C ASP A 9 -20.61 5.14 7.36
N ASP A 10 -21.03 6.41 7.39
CA ASP A 10 -20.15 7.55 7.13
C ASP A 10 -19.43 7.96 8.43
N PRO A 11 -18.10 7.88 8.53
CA PRO A 11 -17.37 8.16 9.78
C PRO A 11 -17.56 9.59 10.32
N VAL A 12 -17.86 10.56 9.46
CA VAL A 12 -18.07 11.97 9.82
C VAL A 12 -19.48 12.18 10.35
N LEU A 13 -20.47 11.49 9.78
CA LEU A 13 -21.89 11.65 10.11
C LEU A 13 -22.42 10.62 11.13
N ARG A 14 -21.70 9.52 11.34
CA ARG A 14 -22.06 8.47 12.30
C ARG A 14 -22.18 9.00 13.74
N PRO A 15 -21.25 9.82 14.26
CA PRO A 15 -21.34 10.31 15.63
C PRO A 15 -22.52 11.27 15.83
N GLY A 16 -23.27 11.10 16.92
CA GLY A 16 -24.31 12.05 17.34
C GLY A 16 -25.69 11.85 16.71
N ARG A 17 -26.55 12.86 16.89
CA ARG A 17 -27.94 12.86 16.42
C ARG A 17 -28.02 13.13 14.92
N PHE A 18 -29.11 12.69 14.30
CA PHE A 18 -29.38 12.96 12.88
C PHE A 18 -29.52 14.47 12.62
N GLU A 19 -28.71 15.00 11.71
CA GLU A 19 -28.72 16.39 11.27
C GLU A 19 -28.89 16.43 9.74
N ALA A 20 -30.11 16.71 9.27
CA ALA A 20 -30.45 16.65 7.84
C ALA A 20 -29.55 17.54 6.97
N ASP A 21 -29.21 18.74 7.46
CA ASP A 21 -28.36 19.69 6.73
C ASP A 21 -26.92 19.20 6.62
N ALA A 22 -26.42 18.45 7.61
CA ALA A 22 -25.08 17.86 7.54
C ALA A 22 -25.04 16.74 6.49
N VAL A 23 -26.07 15.89 6.47
CA VAL A 23 -26.19 14.84 5.45
C VAL A 23 -26.38 15.45 4.06
N ALA A 24 -27.19 16.51 3.92
CA ALA A 24 -27.37 17.24 2.68
C ALA A 24 -26.04 17.75 2.12
N ARG A 25 -25.23 18.45 2.94
CA ARG A 25 -23.91 18.94 2.52
C ARG A 25 -22.99 17.81 2.09
N ARG A 26 -23.02 16.66 2.78
CA ARG A 26 -22.19 15.51 2.43
C ARG A 26 -22.63 14.85 1.13
N VAL A 27 -23.93 14.57 0.96
CA VAL A 27 -24.50 13.94 -0.24
C VAL A 27 -24.36 14.83 -1.47
N LEU A 28 -24.72 16.10 -1.34
CA LEU A 28 -24.67 17.10 -2.42
C LEU A 28 -23.27 17.72 -2.56
N ARG A 29 -22.27 17.27 -1.77
CA ARG A 29 -20.88 17.76 -1.73
C ARG A 29 -20.76 19.29 -1.72
N LEU A 30 -21.56 19.92 -0.87
CA LEU A 30 -21.58 21.37 -0.71
C LEU A 30 -20.42 21.81 0.18
N ALA A 31 -19.91 23.03 -0.07
CA ALA A 31 -18.92 23.61 0.82
C ALA A 31 -19.51 23.83 2.24
N PRO A 32 -18.69 23.79 3.31
CA PRO A 32 -19.21 23.83 4.70
C PRO A 32 -20.05 25.06 5.03
N TYR A 33 -19.78 26.19 4.36
CA TYR A 33 -20.47 27.47 4.56
C TYR A 33 -21.77 27.61 3.75
N VAL A 34 -22.08 26.68 2.85
CA VAL A 34 -23.34 26.71 2.09
C VAL A 34 -24.49 26.40 3.04
N LEU A 35 -25.48 27.31 3.08
CA LEU A 35 -26.71 27.11 3.83
C LEU A 35 -27.61 26.12 3.10
N VAL A 36 -28.17 25.17 3.83
CA VAL A 36 -29.14 24.22 3.30
C VAL A 36 -30.53 24.78 3.59
N ASP A 37 -31.16 25.33 2.56
CA ASP A 37 -32.47 25.95 2.70
C ASP A 37 -33.61 24.87 2.71
N PRO A 38 -34.86 25.27 3.02
CA PRO A 38 -35.99 24.34 3.03
C PRO A 38 -36.29 23.67 1.68
N GLU A 39 -35.95 24.29 0.56
CA GLU A 39 -36.17 23.75 -0.78
C GLU A 39 -35.15 22.67 -1.11
N MET A 40 -33.87 22.93 -0.90
CA MET A 40 -32.79 21.94 -1.00
C MET A 40 -33.05 20.71 -0.14
N ARG A 41 -33.59 20.88 1.08
CA ARG A 41 -33.99 19.74 1.92
C ARG A 41 -35.12 18.93 1.30
N ARG A 42 -36.13 19.58 0.73
CA ARG A 42 -37.26 18.92 0.08
C ARG A 42 -36.76 18.11 -1.13
N ASP A 43 -35.87 18.69 -1.91
CA ASP A 43 -35.29 18.06 -3.09
C ASP A 43 -34.41 16.87 -2.72
N LEU A 44 -33.60 17.01 -1.66
CA LEU A 44 -32.84 15.89 -1.10
C LEU A 44 -33.77 14.74 -0.70
N TYR A 45 -34.85 15.01 0.02
CA TYR A 45 -35.78 13.95 0.44
C TYR A 45 -36.48 13.29 -0.75
N ALA A 46 -36.85 14.07 -1.76
CA ALA A 46 -37.41 13.55 -3.00
C ALA A 46 -36.42 12.65 -3.75
N MET A 47 -35.16 13.08 -3.87
CA MET A 47 -34.08 12.29 -4.48
C MET A 47 -33.82 11.00 -3.70
N VAL A 48 -33.71 11.06 -2.37
CA VAL A 48 -33.49 9.88 -1.53
C VAL A 48 -34.60 8.85 -1.70
N ARG A 49 -35.85 9.30 -1.82
CA ARG A 49 -36.97 8.40 -2.07
C ARG A 49 -36.81 7.67 -3.41
N ARG A 50 -36.46 8.39 -4.48
CA ARG A 50 -36.18 7.78 -5.80
C ARG A 50 -34.98 6.84 -5.73
N ALA A 51 -33.92 7.23 -5.01
CA ALA A 51 -32.75 6.38 -4.81
C ALA A 51 -33.11 5.09 -4.07
N ALA A 52 -33.95 5.17 -3.04
CA ALA A 52 -34.42 4.01 -2.29
C ALA A 52 -35.31 3.09 -3.15
N GLU A 53 -36.23 3.65 -3.92
CA GLU A 53 -37.05 2.92 -4.90
C GLU A 53 -36.18 2.20 -5.94
N ALA A 54 -35.05 2.78 -6.32
CA ALA A 54 -34.06 2.19 -7.22
C ALA A 54 -33.06 1.24 -6.54
N GLY A 55 -33.15 1.02 -5.22
CA GLY A 55 -32.19 0.20 -4.46
C GLY A 55 -30.78 0.81 -4.33
N ARG A 56 -30.65 2.13 -4.51
CA ARG A 56 -29.39 2.91 -4.55
C ARG A 56 -29.24 3.88 -3.37
N ALA A 57 -29.88 3.58 -2.24
CA ALA A 57 -29.81 4.37 -1.01
C ALA A 57 -29.09 3.64 0.14
N SER A 58 -28.14 2.76 -0.18
CA SER A 58 -27.41 1.93 0.80
C SER A 58 -26.47 2.72 1.71
N GLY A 59 -26.11 3.96 1.34
CA GLY A 59 -25.21 4.80 2.11
C GLY A 59 -25.08 6.19 1.50
N VAL A 60 -24.36 7.07 2.20
CA VAL A 60 -24.11 8.45 1.74
C VAL A 60 -23.43 8.48 0.36
N ALA A 61 -22.41 7.65 0.14
CA ALA A 61 -21.72 7.54 -1.14
C ALA A 61 -22.66 7.12 -2.29
N ALA A 62 -23.55 6.16 -2.03
CA ALA A 62 -24.54 5.70 -3.02
C ALA A 62 -25.55 6.81 -3.36
N LEU A 63 -25.97 7.60 -2.37
CA LEU A 63 -26.84 8.76 -2.59
C LEU A 63 -26.12 9.87 -3.37
N THR A 64 -24.85 10.14 -3.08
CA THR A 64 -24.01 11.07 -3.88
C THR A 64 -23.94 10.61 -5.33
N ALA A 65 -23.65 9.33 -5.57
CA ALA A 65 -23.57 8.75 -6.90
C ALA A 65 -24.92 8.76 -7.63
N PHE A 66 -26.04 8.56 -6.92
CA PHE A 66 -27.37 8.65 -7.49
C PHE A 66 -27.69 10.08 -7.94
N HIS A 67 -27.41 11.07 -7.09
CA HIS A 67 -27.59 12.48 -7.42
C HIS A 67 -26.79 12.89 -8.66
N LEU A 68 -25.50 12.55 -8.72
CA LEU A 68 -24.66 12.86 -9.89
C LEU A 68 -25.13 12.15 -11.17
N ALA A 69 -25.68 10.94 -11.05
CA ALA A 69 -26.29 10.25 -12.18
C ALA A 69 -27.55 10.98 -12.68
N GLU A 70 -28.37 11.55 -11.78
CA GLU A 70 -29.52 12.40 -12.16
C GLU A 70 -29.09 13.74 -12.79
N GLU A 71 -27.93 14.27 -12.41
CA GLU A 71 -27.31 15.44 -13.06
C GLU A 71 -26.70 15.12 -14.44
N GLY A 72 -26.78 13.86 -14.90
CA GLY A 72 -26.37 13.46 -16.24
C GLY A 72 -24.89 13.10 -16.39
N VAL A 73 -24.14 12.96 -15.29
CA VAL A 73 -22.72 12.55 -15.32
C VAL A 73 -22.53 11.20 -16.02
N LEU A 74 -23.54 10.32 -15.96
CA LEU A 74 -23.56 9.01 -16.60
C LEU A 74 -24.56 8.91 -17.77
N ALA A 75 -25.07 10.03 -18.28
CA ALA A 75 -26.03 10.02 -19.38
C ALA A 75 -25.42 9.35 -20.64
N ALA A 76 -26.21 8.57 -21.36
CA ALA A 76 -25.73 7.81 -22.52
C ALA A 76 -25.32 8.73 -23.69
N ASP A 77 -25.98 9.87 -23.82
CA ASP A 77 -25.81 10.92 -24.82
C ASP A 77 -24.94 12.10 -24.36
N ARG A 78 -24.28 11.98 -23.18
CA ARG A 78 -23.36 13.00 -22.66
C ARG A 78 -22.37 13.47 -23.73
N ALA A 79 -22.09 14.76 -23.81
CA ALA A 79 -21.14 15.30 -24.79
C ALA A 79 -19.74 14.70 -24.61
N ARG A 80 -19.28 14.56 -23.37
CA ARG A 80 -17.95 14.02 -23.05
C ARG A 80 -17.90 12.50 -23.06
N HIS A 81 -17.16 11.89 -23.98
CA HIS A 81 -17.14 10.44 -24.18
C HIS A 81 -15.84 9.91 -24.78
N LEU A 82 -15.69 8.59 -24.74
CA LEU A 82 -14.65 7.85 -25.46
C LEU A 82 -15.21 7.31 -26.77
N ALA A 83 -14.34 7.23 -27.79
CA ALA A 83 -14.66 6.66 -29.08
C ALA A 83 -13.53 5.76 -29.61
N ILE A 84 -13.86 4.83 -30.51
CA ILE A 84 -12.89 4.09 -31.32
C ILE A 84 -13.33 4.23 -32.77
N GLY A 85 -12.48 4.86 -33.60
CA GLY A 85 -12.82 5.14 -34.99
C GLY A 85 -14.07 6.01 -35.11
N GLY A 86 -14.24 6.98 -34.20
CA GLY A 86 -15.40 7.85 -34.13
C GLY A 86 -16.68 7.21 -33.56
N THR A 87 -16.66 5.90 -33.24
CA THR A 87 -17.80 5.21 -32.64
C THR A 87 -17.70 5.25 -31.11
N ARG A 88 -18.72 5.76 -30.43
CA ARG A 88 -18.74 5.82 -28.96
C ARG A 88 -18.57 4.43 -28.34
N VAL A 89 -17.70 4.33 -27.34
CA VAL A 89 -17.45 3.10 -26.56
C VAL A 89 -17.66 3.35 -25.06
N PRO A 90 -17.92 2.31 -24.25
CA PRO A 90 -18.01 2.42 -22.80
C PRO A 90 -16.76 3.02 -22.15
N GLY A 91 -16.96 3.87 -21.15
CA GLY A 91 -15.91 4.54 -20.38
C GLY A 91 -16.24 6.01 -20.09
N LEU A 92 -15.45 6.66 -19.24
CA LEU A 92 -15.69 8.01 -18.73
C LEU A 92 -14.58 8.95 -19.19
N ASN A 93 -14.97 10.07 -19.81
CA ASN A 93 -14.06 11.14 -20.17
C ASN A 93 -14.45 12.42 -19.42
N TRP A 94 -13.69 12.76 -18.39
CA TRP A 94 -13.93 13.92 -17.52
C TRP A 94 -12.82 14.97 -17.60
N THR A 95 -11.83 14.81 -18.49
CA THR A 95 -10.74 15.78 -18.70
C THR A 95 -10.48 16.01 -20.19
N GLY A 96 -9.91 17.17 -20.53
CA GLY A 96 -9.58 17.53 -21.92
C GLY A 96 -10.80 17.81 -22.82
N PRO A 97 -10.68 17.59 -24.15
CA PRO A 97 -11.78 17.71 -25.11
C PRO A 97 -12.97 16.78 -24.84
N GLU A 98 -14.12 17.09 -25.44
CA GLU A 98 -15.34 16.31 -25.24
C GLU A 98 -15.21 14.86 -25.73
N ALA A 99 -14.74 14.66 -26.96
CA ALA A 99 -14.44 13.33 -27.47
C ALA A 99 -12.95 12.99 -27.30
N ALA A 100 -12.66 11.75 -26.91
CA ALA A 100 -11.32 11.21 -26.94
C ALA A 100 -11.31 9.84 -27.63
N GLU A 101 -10.44 9.69 -28.63
CA GLU A 101 -10.19 8.37 -29.22
C GLU A 101 -9.46 7.49 -28.20
N LEU A 102 -9.91 6.25 -28.04
CA LEU A 102 -9.39 5.26 -27.12
C LEU A 102 -8.46 4.30 -27.85
N ASN A 103 -7.17 4.37 -27.52
CA ASN A 103 -6.20 3.33 -27.75
C ASN A 103 -6.09 2.49 -26.48
N GLY A 104 -6.66 1.28 -26.54
CA GLY A 104 -6.59 0.31 -25.44
C GLY A 104 -5.35 -0.59 -25.45
N LEU A 105 -4.41 -0.38 -26.39
CA LEU A 105 -3.24 -1.25 -26.59
C LEU A 105 -1.92 -0.60 -26.18
N LEU A 106 -1.84 0.72 -26.27
CA LEU A 106 -0.60 1.47 -26.12
C LEU A 106 -0.73 2.55 -25.05
N VAL A 107 0.34 2.72 -24.30
CA VAL A 107 0.57 3.85 -23.39
C VAL A 107 1.84 4.58 -23.82
N GLU A 108 1.92 5.86 -23.51
CA GLU A 108 3.11 6.64 -23.82
C GLU A 108 3.76 7.22 -22.56
N GLU A 109 5.04 6.94 -22.37
CA GLU A 109 5.85 7.54 -21.31
C GLU A 109 6.48 8.84 -21.82
N ILE A 110 6.08 9.97 -21.23
CA ILE A 110 6.50 11.30 -21.65
C ILE A 110 7.47 11.88 -20.61
N PRO A 111 8.74 12.15 -20.98
CA PRO A 111 9.67 12.86 -20.12
C PRO A 111 9.20 14.30 -19.87
N THR A 112 9.23 14.74 -18.61
CA THR A 112 8.92 16.13 -18.24
C THR A 112 9.95 16.70 -17.27
N ASP A 113 9.92 18.01 -17.09
CA ASP A 113 10.60 18.65 -15.98
C ASP A 113 10.00 18.21 -14.62
N GLY A 114 10.61 18.65 -13.52
CA GLY A 114 10.12 18.34 -12.18
C GLY A 114 8.74 18.91 -11.86
N THR A 115 8.25 19.89 -12.64
CA THR A 115 6.91 20.48 -12.48
C THR A 115 5.82 19.65 -13.17
N GLY A 116 6.19 18.72 -14.05
CA GLY A 116 5.23 17.92 -14.82
C GLY A 116 4.69 18.67 -16.05
N THR A 117 5.36 19.75 -16.46
CA THR A 117 4.95 20.51 -17.63
C THR A 117 5.35 19.74 -18.89
N VAL A 118 4.37 19.48 -19.76
CA VAL A 118 4.59 18.87 -21.08
C VAL A 118 4.63 19.98 -22.11
N ALA A 119 5.74 20.09 -22.84
CA ALA A 119 5.83 21.00 -23.97
C ALA A 119 4.90 20.52 -25.10
N PRO A 120 4.19 21.42 -25.81
CA PRO A 120 3.39 21.03 -26.96
C PRO A 120 4.30 20.42 -28.04
N PRO A 121 3.82 19.38 -28.77
CA PRO A 121 4.60 18.78 -29.83
C PRO A 121 4.84 19.79 -30.97
N PRO A 122 5.98 19.70 -31.68
CA PRO A 122 6.23 20.54 -32.85
C PRO A 122 5.22 20.29 -33.98
N VAL A 123 4.73 19.05 -34.10
CA VAL A 123 3.72 18.61 -35.07
C VAL A 123 2.68 17.77 -34.32
N PRO A 124 1.37 18.05 -34.44
CA PRO A 124 0.34 17.24 -33.78
C PRO A 124 0.45 15.74 -34.14
N GLY A 125 0.31 14.88 -33.15
CA GLY A 125 0.37 13.42 -33.31
C GLY A 125 1.77 12.83 -33.31
N THR A 126 2.84 13.63 -33.18
CA THR A 126 4.18 13.07 -32.95
C THR A 126 4.34 12.61 -31.51
N SER A 127 4.90 11.41 -31.33
CA SER A 127 5.31 10.87 -30.02
C SER A 127 6.15 11.91 -29.26
N LEU A 128 5.72 12.23 -28.05
CA LEU A 128 6.38 13.08 -27.08
C LEU A 128 7.38 12.29 -26.21
N GLY A 129 7.29 10.96 -26.22
CA GLY A 129 8.24 10.09 -25.56
C GLY A 129 8.21 8.66 -26.09
N THR A 130 8.34 7.67 -25.20
CA THR A 130 8.43 6.25 -25.55
C THR A 130 7.05 5.64 -25.53
N THR A 131 6.67 4.94 -26.61
CA THR A 131 5.41 4.19 -26.67
C THR A 131 5.65 2.74 -26.30
N ASP A 132 4.86 2.23 -25.36
CA ASP A 132 4.90 0.84 -24.89
C ASP A 132 3.52 0.18 -24.95
N LEU A 133 3.53 -1.15 -24.90
CA LEU A 133 2.31 -1.93 -24.77
C LEU A 133 1.69 -1.69 -23.39
N ALA A 134 0.37 -1.53 -23.37
CA ALA A 134 -0.37 -1.34 -22.14
C ALA A 134 -0.34 -2.62 -21.29
N PRO A 135 -0.25 -2.51 -19.95
CA PRO A 135 -0.03 -3.68 -19.07
C PRO A 135 -1.29 -4.51 -18.83
N TRP A 136 -2.48 -4.00 -19.17
CA TRP A 136 -3.75 -4.71 -19.00
C TRP A 136 -4.00 -5.72 -20.13
N PRO A 137 -4.90 -6.71 -19.92
CA PRO A 137 -5.29 -7.66 -20.96
C PRO A 137 -5.90 -6.98 -22.19
N TRP A 138 -5.61 -7.50 -23.39
CA TRP A 138 -6.08 -6.96 -24.67
C TRP A 138 -7.18 -7.79 -25.34
N ASP A 139 -7.73 -8.77 -24.62
CA ASP A 139 -8.84 -9.62 -25.08
C ASP A 139 -10.18 -8.85 -25.15
N ALA A 140 -10.28 -7.73 -24.45
CA ALA A 140 -11.40 -6.79 -24.53
C ALA A 140 -10.93 -5.33 -24.44
N THR A 141 -11.71 -4.41 -25.02
CA THR A 141 -11.52 -2.97 -24.79
C THR A 141 -11.75 -2.66 -23.31
N PRO A 142 -10.79 -2.02 -22.61
CA PRO A 142 -10.97 -1.69 -21.20
C PRO A 142 -12.03 -0.61 -21.01
N TYR A 143 -12.68 -0.61 -19.85
CA TYR A 143 -13.46 0.53 -19.41
C TYR A 143 -12.52 1.61 -18.86
N ALA A 144 -12.17 2.60 -19.67
CA ALA A 144 -11.24 3.65 -19.27
C ALA A 144 -11.96 4.79 -18.55
N VAL A 145 -11.33 5.34 -17.50
CA VAL A 145 -11.73 6.56 -16.82
C VAL A 145 -10.60 7.58 -16.98
N LEU A 146 -10.85 8.62 -17.77
CA LEU A 146 -9.93 9.74 -17.98
C LEU A 146 -10.39 10.90 -17.10
N ALA A 147 -9.63 11.23 -16.06
CA ALA A 147 -10.02 12.28 -15.12
C ALA A 147 -8.80 12.90 -14.43
N GLU A 148 -8.97 14.13 -13.94
CA GLU A 148 -8.04 14.69 -12.96
C GLU A 148 -8.28 14.09 -11.59
N GLY A 149 -7.31 14.21 -10.69
CA GLY A 149 -7.44 13.70 -9.33
C GLY A 149 -6.12 13.49 -8.61
N GLY A 150 -6.11 12.53 -7.70
CA GLY A 150 -4.96 12.12 -6.90
C GLY A 150 -5.16 10.70 -6.37
N HIS A 151 -4.36 10.33 -5.36
CA HIS A 151 -4.43 9.02 -4.71
C HIS A 151 -5.73 8.78 -3.93
N ASP A 152 -6.44 9.84 -3.54
CA ASP A 152 -7.61 9.82 -2.65
C ASP A 152 -8.88 10.41 -3.28
N ARG A 153 -8.79 10.97 -4.49
CA ARG A 153 -9.89 11.68 -5.14
C ARG A 153 -9.87 11.59 -6.66
N VAL A 154 -11.05 11.69 -7.25
CA VAL A 154 -11.26 11.80 -8.70
C VAL A 154 -12.20 12.97 -8.97
N THR A 155 -11.84 13.81 -9.94
CA THR A 155 -12.65 14.97 -10.33
C THR A 155 -13.54 14.61 -11.52
N ALA A 156 -14.85 14.54 -11.29
CA ALA A 156 -15.84 14.32 -12.34
C ALA A 156 -16.22 15.63 -13.02
N ALA A 157 -16.42 15.60 -14.34
CA ALA A 157 -16.94 16.73 -15.10
C ALA A 157 -18.46 16.58 -15.27
N LEU A 158 -19.20 17.64 -14.94
CA LEU A 158 -20.66 17.68 -15.04
C LEU A 158 -21.09 18.26 -16.41
N PRO A 159 -22.32 17.95 -16.88
CA PRO A 159 -22.83 18.48 -18.15
C PRO A 159 -22.96 20.01 -18.21
N ASP A 160 -23.10 20.66 -17.05
CA ASP A 160 -23.16 22.13 -16.93
C ASP A 160 -21.79 22.82 -17.05
N GLY A 161 -20.72 22.05 -17.24
CA GLY A 161 -19.34 22.52 -17.34
C GLY A 161 -18.62 22.69 -16.00
N THR A 162 -19.31 22.45 -14.88
CA THR A 162 -18.68 22.42 -13.54
C THR A 162 -18.00 21.08 -13.28
N THR A 163 -17.28 21.01 -12.16
CA THR A 163 -16.59 19.78 -11.73
C THR A 163 -16.95 19.42 -10.30
N ARG A 164 -16.79 18.14 -9.97
CA ARG A 164 -17.00 17.62 -8.62
C ARG A 164 -15.92 16.64 -8.21
N ASP A 165 -15.28 16.92 -7.08
CA ASP A 165 -14.36 15.98 -6.45
C ASP A 165 -15.13 14.86 -5.72
N LEU A 166 -14.74 13.62 -6.00
CA LEU A 166 -15.28 12.41 -5.41
C LEU A 166 -14.20 11.70 -4.60
N ASP A 167 -14.53 11.31 -3.38
CA ASP A 167 -13.71 10.34 -2.63
C ASP A 167 -13.91 8.92 -3.18
N ALA A 168 -13.11 7.97 -2.67
CA ALA A 168 -13.08 6.59 -3.11
C ALA A 168 -14.48 5.93 -3.16
N ASP A 169 -15.28 6.11 -2.12
CA ASP A 169 -16.59 5.46 -2.01
C ASP A 169 -17.59 6.05 -3.02
N ALA A 170 -17.69 7.37 -3.13
CA ALA A 170 -18.62 7.98 -4.08
C ALA A 170 -18.21 7.74 -5.55
N PHE A 171 -16.90 7.74 -5.82
CA PHE A 171 -16.38 7.39 -7.15
C PHE A 171 -16.72 5.94 -7.50
N ALA A 172 -16.49 4.99 -6.59
CA ALA A 172 -16.80 3.59 -6.79
C ALA A 172 -18.30 3.34 -7.02
N GLU A 173 -19.17 3.97 -6.22
CA GLU A 173 -20.62 3.90 -6.40
C GLU A 173 -21.10 4.52 -7.72
N LEU A 174 -20.48 5.61 -8.17
CA LEU A 174 -20.81 6.25 -9.43
C LEU A 174 -20.42 5.38 -10.62
N VAL A 175 -19.18 4.88 -10.65
CA VAL A 175 -18.70 4.00 -11.73
C VAL A 175 -19.51 2.70 -11.78
N ALA A 176 -19.77 2.07 -10.63
CA ALA A 176 -20.58 0.84 -10.56
C ALA A 176 -22.03 1.04 -11.04
N ALA A 177 -22.53 2.27 -10.99
CA ALA A 177 -23.87 2.60 -11.49
C ALA A 177 -23.93 2.84 -12.99
N ASP A 178 -22.80 3.01 -13.69
CA ASP A 178 -22.79 3.28 -15.13
C ASP A 178 -23.44 2.12 -15.90
N PRO A 179 -24.56 2.34 -16.62
CA PRO A 179 -25.17 1.33 -17.47
C PRO A 179 -24.21 0.75 -18.51
N ALA A 180 -23.28 1.55 -19.03
CA ALA A 180 -22.30 1.14 -20.03
C ALA A 180 -21.22 0.23 -19.46
N LEU A 181 -20.85 0.37 -18.17
CA LEU A 181 -19.98 -0.60 -17.50
C LEU A 181 -20.72 -1.92 -17.25
N ARG A 182 -21.96 -1.83 -16.77
CA ARG A 182 -22.78 -3.00 -16.42
C ARG A 182 -23.18 -3.87 -17.63
N SER A 183 -23.13 -3.32 -18.84
CA SER A 183 -23.36 -4.09 -20.07
C SER A 183 -22.12 -4.83 -20.57
N LEU A 184 -20.94 -4.61 -19.97
CA LEU A 184 -19.70 -5.29 -20.34
C LEU A 184 -19.55 -6.63 -19.61
N PRO A 185 -18.86 -7.63 -20.20
CA PRO A 185 -18.51 -8.87 -19.51
C PRO A 185 -17.80 -8.60 -18.19
N ASP A 186 -18.06 -9.37 -17.13
CA ASP A 186 -17.49 -9.14 -15.79
C ASP A 186 -15.95 -9.15 -15.75
N ALA A 187 -15.30 -9.83 -16.70
CA ALA A 187 -13.85 -9.85 -16.84
C ALA A 187 -13.24 -8.54 -17.40
N THR A 188 -14.05 -7.63 -17.97
CA THR A 188 -13.53 -6.39 -18.56
C THR A 188 -12.85 -5.52 -17.49
N PRO A 189 -11.55 -5.21 -17.65
CA PRO A 189 -10.82 -4.40 -16.69
C PRO A 189 -11.26 -2.94 -16.73
N ILE A 190 -11.11 -2.26 -15.59
CA ILE A 190 -11.21 -0.80 -15.51
C ILE A 190 -9.80 -0.23 -15.54
N VAL A 191 -9.56 0.81 -16.35
CA VAL A 191 -8.27 1.51 -16.42
C VAL A 191 -8.45 2.94 -15.95
N LEU A 192 -7.73 3.34 -14.90
CA LEU A 192 -7.76 4.72 -14.41
C LEU A 192 -6.56 5.50 -14.95
N ALA A 193 -6.83 6.45 -15.84
CA ALA A 193 -5.89 7.49 -16.24
C ALA A 193 -6.08 8.71 -15.32
N VAL A 194 -5.82 8.49 -14.03
CA VAL A 194 -5.93 9.48 -12.96
C VAL A 194 -4.58 9.57 -12.23
N PRO A 195 -3.98 10.77 -12.08
CA PRO A 195 -2.68 10.92 -11.43
C PRO A 195 -2.65 10.28 -10.04
N PHE A 196 -1.59 9.52 -9.75
CA PHE A 196 -1.33 8.90 -8.44
C PHE A 196 -2.43 7.95 -7.94
N ALA A 197 -3.35 7.47 -8.78
CA ALA A 197 -4.42 6.57 -8.34
C ALA A 197 -3.89 5.26 -7.72
N GLY A 198 -2.67 4.85 -8.07
CA GLY A 198 -1.96 3.71 -7.50
C GLY A 198 -1.08 4.02 -6.29
N ASP A 199 -1.00 5.28 -5.86
CA ASP A 199 -0.12 5.66 -4.75
C ASP A 199 -0.76 5.38 -3.38
N ARG A 200 0.03 5.56 -2.31
CA ARG A 200 -0.42 5.44 -0.92
C ARG A 200 -1.05 4.07 -0.63
N TYR A 201 -2.14 4.05 0.12
CA TYR A 201 -2.81 2.84 0.60
C TYR A 201 -3.66 2.12 -0.44
N LEU A 202 -3.82 2.69 -1.64
CA LEU A 202 -4.66 2.14 -2.71
C LEU A 202 -6.16 2.12 -2.38
N ASP A 203 -6.63 2.98 -1.45
CA ASP A 203 -8.03 3.01 -1.03
C ASP A 203 -8.95 3.25 -2.24
N LEU A 204 -8.63 4.22 -3.08
CA LEU A 204 -9.38 4.56 -4.30
C LEU A 204 -9.58 3.34 -5.25
N PRO A 205 -8.53 2.68 -5.77
CA PRO A 205 -8.71 1.56 -6.67
C PRO A 205 -9.23 0.29 -5.99
N ARG A 206 -8.93 0.06 -4.70
CA ARG A 206 -9.43 -1.13 -3.99
C ARG A 206 -10.92 -1.04 -3.71
N THR A 207 -11.41 0.12 -3.28
CA THR A 207 -12.85 0.35 -3.14
C THR A 207 -13.57 0.18 -4.47
N LEU A 208 -13.00 0.69 -5.58
CA LEU A 208 -13.58 0.49 -6.91
C LEU A 208 -13.59 -0.99 -7.34
N ALA A 209 -12.49 -1.71 -7.14
CA ALA A 209 -12.37 -3.12 -7.51
C ALA A 209 -13.39 -3.97 -6.75
N ASP A 210 -13.50 -3.79 -5.43
CA ASP A 210 -14.47 -4.50 -4.59
C ASP A 210 -15.91 -4.14 -4.97
N ARG A 211 -16.17 -2.85 -5.25
CA ARG A 211 -17.53 -2.40 -5.57
C ARG A 211 -18.03 -2.90 -6.92
N THR A 212 -17.13 -3.00 -7.90
CA THR A 212 -17.46 -3.40 -9.28
C THR A 212 -17.24 -4.89 -9.55
N GLY A 213 -16.51 -5.59 -8.68
CA GLY A 213 -16.09 -6.97 -8.90
C GLY A 213 -15.02 -7.13 -9.98
N ARG A 214 -14.38 -6.03 -10.42
CA ARG A 214 -13.48 -6.00 -11.58
C ARG A 214 -12.05 -5.67 -11.18
N THR A 215 -11.08 -6.14 -11.97
CA THR A 215 -9.69 -5.69 -11.84
C THR A 215 -9.58 -4.23 -12.28
N VAL A 216 -8.95 -3.41 -11.43
CA VAL A 216 -8.68 -2.00 -11.70
C VAL A 216 -7.18 -1.81 -11.95
N TRP A 217 -6.82 -1.28 -13.10
CA TRP A 217 -5.46 -0.91 -13.45
C TRP A 217 -5.20 0.56 -13.13
N VAL A 218 -4.13 0.79 -12.37
CA VAL A 218 -3.70 2.12 -11.91
C VAL A 218 -2.20 2.26 -12.00
N HIS A 219 -1.73 3.51 -12.02
CA HIS A 219 -0.31 3.83 -11.96
C HIS A 219 0.01 4.52 -10.63
N THR A 220 1.14 4.16 -10.01
CA THR A 220 1.58 4.80 -8.74
C THR A 220 2.10 6.23 -8.95
N GLY A 221 2.57 6.55 -10.16
CA GLY A 221 2.99 7.89 -10.58
C GLY A 221 1.89 8.67 -11.32
N VAL A 222 2.28 9.51 -12.28
CA VAL A 222 1.35 10.41 -13.00
C VAL A 222 0.86 9.78 -14.31
N ALA A 223 -0.13 8.88 -14.22
CA ALA A 223 -0.90 8.47 -15.40
C ALA A 223 -2.08 9.41 -15.63
N ARG A 224 -2.29 9.85 -16.86
CA ARG A 224 -3.38 10.76 -17.24
C ARG A 224 -3.77 10.60 -18.70
N ARG A 225 -4.82 11.30 -19.12
CA ARG A 225 -5.12 11.47 -20.56
C ARG A 225 -3.92 12.10 -21.28
N HIS A 226 -3.61 11.59 -22.47
CA HIS A 226 -2.54 12.13 -23.30
C HIS A 226 -2.77 13.64 -23.54
N PRO A 227 -1.75 14.48 -23.32
CA PRO A 227 -1.89 15.94 -23.42
C PRO A 227 -2.09 16.42 -24.85
N ASP A 228 -1.53 15.74 -25.85
CA ASP A 228 -1.85 15.95 -27.27
C ASP A 228 -3.07 15.11 -27.68
N PRO A 229 -4.23 15.70 -28.00
CA PRO A 229 -5.41 14.98 -28.47
C PRO A 229 -5.21 14.29 -29.83
N ALA A 230 -4.20 14.67 -30.60
CA ALA A 230 -3.89 14.07 -31.89
C ALA A 230 -2.95 12.85 -31.77
N SER A 231 -2.48 12.53 -30.55
CA SER A 231 -1.64 11.35 -30.34
C SER A 231 -2.38 10.06 -30.68
N GLY A 232 -1.62 9.08 -31.16
CA GLY A 232 -2.10 7.71 -31.34
C GLY A 232 -2.34 6.98 -30.02
N THR A 233 -1.92 7.54 -28.87
CA THR A 233 -2.11 6.98 -27.53
C THR A 233 -3.10 7.83 -26.72
N THR A 234 -3.93 7.17 -25.91
CA THR A 234 -4.94 7.88 -25.07
C THR A 234 -4.43 8.15 -23.67
N VAL A 235 -3.59 7.26 -23.13
CA VAL A 235 -3.06 7.34 -21.78
C VAL A 235 -1.56 7.63 -21.85
N ALA A 236 -1.14 8.66 -21.14
CA ALA A 236 0.25 9.01 -20.97
C ALA A 236 0.68 8.86 -19.50
N VAL A 237 1.91 8.41 -19.29
CA VAL A 237 2.59 8.42 -17.99
C VAL A 237 3.67 9.49 -18.02
N LEU A 238 3.63 10.46 -17.10
CA LEU A 238 4.66 11.51 -17.06
C LEU A 238 5.85 11.06 -16.21
N ARG A 239 7.02 11.02 -16.85
CA ARG A 239 8.30 10.80 -16.19
C ARG A 239 8.92 12.13 -15.78
N ARG A 240 8.61 12.55 -14.57
CA ARG A 240 9.05 13.83 -14.00
C ARG A 240 10.50 13.75 -13.52
N SER A 241 11.36 14.60 -14.05
CA SER A 241 12.76 14.68 -13.63
C SER A 241 12.88 14.94 -12.11
N GLY A 242 13.72 14.15 -11.43
CA GLY A 242 13.95 14.25 -9.98
C GLY A 242 12.77 13.80 -9.11
N LYS A 243 11.83 13.03 -9.65
CA LYS A 243 10.71 12.42 -8.93
C LYS A 243 10.64 10.91 -9.21
N PRO A 244 10.02 10.12 -8.32
CA PRO A 244 9.74 8.72 -8.59
C PRO A 244 8.93 8.59 -9.88
N HIS A 245 9.25 7.58 -10.67
CA HIS A 245 8.58 7.29 -11.92
C HIS A 245 7.21 6.64 -11.65
N GLY A 246 7.20 5.66 -10.75
CA GLY A 246 6.07 4.81 -10.47
C GLY A 246 5.99 3.57 -11.35
N SER A 247 4.96 2.78 -11.13
CA SER A 247 4.69 1.53 -11.86
C SER A 247 3.20 1.33 -12.05
N TRP A 248 2.83 0.61 -13.11
CA TRP A 248 1.48 0.09 -13.27
C TRP A 248 1.25 -1.08 -12.31
N LEU A 249 0.05 -1.17 -11.74
CA LEU A 249 -0.37 -2.33 -10.96
C LEU A 249 -1.83 -2.71 -11.22
N ALA A 250 -2.10 -4.01 -11.17
CA ALA A 250 -3.45 -4.57 -11.18
C ALA A 250 -3.97 -4.68 -9.74
N VAL A 251 -5.13 -4.09 -9.48
CA VAL A 251 -5.85 -4.19 -8.20
C VAL A 251 -7.04 -5.11 -8.38
N ALA A 252 -6.98 -6.29 -7.77
CA ALA A 252 -8.07 -7.24 -7.74
C ALA A 252 -9.07 -6.95 -6.62
N PRO A 253 -10.33 -7.40 -6.75
CA PRO A 253 -11.31 -7.36 -5.66
C PRO A 253 -10.84 -8.14 -4.41
N GLY A 254 -11.41 -7.79 -3.25
CA GLY A 254 -11.17 -8.40 -1.95
C GLY A 254 -10.19 -7.63 -1.06
N LEU A 255 -9.74 -6.44 -1.49
CA LEU A 255 -8.70 -5.66 -0.81
C LEU A 255 -9.18 -4.31 -0.28
N ALA A 256 -10.47 -3.97 -0.40
CA ALA A 256 -10.97 -2.69 0.10
C ALA A 256 -10.64 -2.47 1.59
N PRO A 257 -10.47 -1.20 2.00
CA PRO A 257 -10.36 -0.86 3.41
C PRO A 257 -11.56 -1.42 4.19
N GLY A 258 -11.32 -1.92 5.40
CA GLY A 258 -12.42 -2.33 6.29
C GLY A 258 -13.22 -1.12 6.79
N ALA A 259 -14.53 -1.30 6.99
CA ALA A 259 -15.45 -0.24 7.44
C ALA A 259 -15.15 0.28 8.87
N ASP A 260 -14.43 -0.50 9.67
CA ASP A 260 -14.06 -0.15 11.04
C ASP A 260 -12.59 -0.50 11.24
N ASP A 261 -11.70 0.44 10.98
CA ASP A 261 -10.35 0.35 11.51
C ASP A 261 -10.31 1.30 12.70
N SER A 262 -10.42 0.73 13.90
CA SER A 262 -10.04 1.37 15.18
C SER A 262 -8.58 1.85 15.20
N ALA A 263 -7.90 1.81 14.06
CA ALA A 263 -6.61 2.40 13.81
C ALA A 263 -6.62 3.89 14.18
N PRO A 264 -5.56 4.38 14.83
CA PRO A 264 -5.35 5.81 15.01
C PRO A 264 -5.44 6.57 13.69
N ALA A 265 -6.08 7.75 13.71
CA ALA A 265 -6.26 8.58 12.51
C ALA A 265 -4.95 8.83 11.74
N TRP A 266 -3.84 9.05 12.46
CA TRP A 266 -2.52 9.31 11.87
C TRP A 266 -1.98 8.14 11.03
N HIS A 267 -2.51 6.91 11.13
CA HIS A 267 -2.11 5.80 10.27
C HIS A 267 -2.38 6.13 8.79
N ARG A 268 -3.45 6.87 8.49
CA ARG A 268 -3.78 7.30 7.12
C ARG A 268 -2.80 8.34 6.59
N ASP A 269 -2.14 9.08 7.47
CA ASP A 269 -1.15 10.09 7.11
C ASP A 269 0.22 9.48 6.81
N VAL A 270 0.45 8.20 7.10
CA VAL A 270 1.74 7.55 6.81
C VAL A 270 1.95 7.44 5.30
N LEU A 271 3.09 7.96 4.81
CA LEU A 271 3.53 7.73 3.44
C LEU A 271 3.86 6.25 3.30
N SER A 272 3.05 5.53 2.55
CA SER A 272 3.35 4.15 2.25
C SER A 272 2.92 3.81 0.84
N GLN A 273 3.83 3.38 -0.01
CA GLN A 273 3.60 3.09 -1.42
C GLN A 273 3.67 1.58 -1.68
N PRO A 274 2.91 1.01 -2.63
CA PRO A 274 3.11 -0.38 -3.02
C PRO A 274 4.51 -0.56 -3.64
N VAL A 275 5.17 -1.68 -3.30
CA VAL A 275 6.34 -2.15 -4.06
C VAL A 275 5.81 -3.10 -5.12
N VAL A 276 6.04 -2.77 -6.39
CA VAL A 276 5.61 -3.55 -7.55
C VAL A 276 6.82 -4.27 -8.13
N SER A 277 6.72 -5.58 -8.35
CA SER A 277 7.79 -6.38 -8.95
C SER A 277 8.01 -6.00 -10.42
N ASP A 278 9.27 -5.72 -10.79
CA ASP A 278 9.72 -5.57 -12.18
C ASP A 278 9.52 -6.87 -12.98
N LEU A 279 9.48 -8.02 -12.31
CA LEU A 279 9.36 -9.33 -12.94
C LEU A 279 7.90 -9.71 -13.21
N THR A 280 7.02 -9.46 -12.25
CA THR A 280 5.64 -9.97 -12.31
C THR A 280 4.58 -8.89 -12.46
N GLY A 281 4.93 -7.60 -12.29
CA GLY A 281 3.96 -6.49 -12.26
C GLY A 281 2.97 -6.56 -11.09
N ARG A 282 3.24 -7.40 -10.08
CA ARG A 282 2.36 -7.58 -8.91
C ARG A 282 2.91 -6.81 -7.72
N GLN A 283 2.02 -6.38 -6.83
CA GLN A 283 2.42 -5.87 -5.53
C GLN A 283 3.08 -7.00 -4.71
N ILE A 284 4.34 -6.81 -4.34
CA ILE A 284 5.12 -7.75 -3.51
C ILE A 284 5.41 -7.19 -2.10
N GLY A 285 4.96 -5.98 -1.82
CA GLY A 285 5.31 -5.32 -0.57
C GLY A 285 4.86 -3.87 -0.47
N ARG A 286 5.48 -3.16 0.47
CA ARG A 286 5.29 -1.72 0.68
C ARG A 286 6.60 -1.02 1.02
N SER A 287 6.70 0.22 0.56
CA SER A 287 7.75 1.16 0.89
C SER A 287 7.20 2.18 1.90
N LEU A 288 8.09 2.69 2.76
CA LEU A 288 7.87 3.74 3.76
C LEU A 288 8.92 4.84 3.55
N HIS A 289 8.80 5.55 2.44
CA HIS A 289 9.76 6.57 2.03
C HIS A 289 9.02 7.77 1.42
N ASP A 290 9.64 8.95 1.51
CA ASP A 290 9.16 10.12 0.78
C ASP A 290 9.59 10.09 -0.70
N ASP A 291 9.03 11.01 -1.49
CA ASP A 291 9.31 11.11 -2.93
C ASP A 291 10.80 11.32 -3.21
N GLY A 292 11.51 12.11 -2.39
CA GLY A 292 12.92 12.42 -2.60
C GLY A 292 13.81 11.20 -2.41
N GLU A 293 13.45 10.33 -1.48
CA GLU A 293 14.17 9.08 -1.22
C GLU A 293 13.89 8.01 -2.27
N LEU A 294 12.66 7.97 -2.79
CA LEU A 294 12.22 6.97 -3.77
C LEU A 294 12.90 7.14 -5.14
N VAL A 295 13.34 8.35 -5.51
CA VAL A 295 14.08 8.60 -6.78
C VAL A 295 15.26 7.65 -6.96
N GLU A 296 15.98 7.32 -5.89
CA GLU A 296 17.16 6.44 -5.93
C GLU A 296 16.86 4.99 -5.57
N ARG A 297 15.65 4.70 -5.06
CA ARG A 297 15.31 3.41 -4.42
C ARG A 297 14.27 2.62 -5.18
N GLU A 298 13.39 3.27 -5.94
CA GLU A 298 12.27 2.64 -6.65
C GLU A 298 12.72 1.44 -7.49
N ASP A 299 13.72 1.63 -8.35
CA ASP A 299 14.29 0.57 -9.20
C ASP A 299 14.88 -0.60 -8.39
N HIS A 300 15.45 -0.33 -7.22
CA HIS A 300 16.00 -1.38 -6.35
C HIS A 300 14.89 -2.16 -5.66
N PHE A 301 13.81 -1.49 -5.27
CA PHE A 301 12.66 -2.11 -4.60
C PHE A 301 11.86 -2.99 -5.56
N GLY A 302 11.71 -2.60 -6.82
CA GLY A 302 11.06 -3.42 -7.84
C GLY A 302 11.76 -4.77 -8.10
N ARG A 303 12.99 -4.96 -7.62
CA ARG A 303 13.80 -6.17 -7.81
C ARG A 303 14.03 -6.97 -6.53
N LEU A 304 13.35 -6.64 -5.44
CA LEU A 304 13.55 -7.31 -4.14
C LEU A 304 13.27 -8.82 -4.22
N ASP A 305 12.25 -9.22 -4.97
CA ASP A 305 11.88 -10.61 -5.27
C ASP A 305 12.93 -11.35 -6.11
N ARG A 306 13.93 -10.65 -6.65
CA ARG A 306 15.04 -11.21 -7.45
C ARG A 306 16.38 -11.25 -6.72
N MET A 307 16.52 -10.55 -5.59
CA MET A 307 17.76 -10.55 -4.79
C MET A 307 17.96 -11.89 -4.06
N THR A 308 18.98 -12.67 -4.45
CA THR A 308 19.34 -13.98 -3.83
C THR A 308 20.73 -13.96 -3.20
N VAL A 309 21.40 -12.82 -3.27
CA VAL A 309 22.75 -12.62 -2.73
C VAL A 309 22.80 -11.34 -1.92
N TYR A 310 23.77 -11.29 -1.01
CA TYR A 310 24.15 -10.07 -0.33
C TYR A 310 25.67 -9.84 -0.36
N ALA A 311 26.10 -8.61 -0.13
CA ALA A 311 27.51 -8.27 0.05
C ALA A 311 27.69 -7.35 1.25
N HIS A 312 28.85 -7.47 1.92
CA HIS A 312 29.24 -6.51 2.92
C HIS A 312 29.82 -5.26 2.28
N TYR A 313 29.38 -4.07 2.69
CA TYR A 313 29.99 -2.81 2.28
C TYR A 313 30.73 -2.15 3.45
N ASN A 314 32.02 -1.88 3.27
CA ASN A 314 32.80 -1.16 4.27
C ASN A 314 32.80 0.35 3.96
N PRO A 315 32.17 1.19 4.81
CA PRO A 315 32.07 2.62 4.54
C PRO A 315 33.40 3.37 4.66
N ALA A 316 34.37 2.84 5.43
CA ALA A 316 35.68 3.48 5.60
C ALA A 316 36.59 3.28 4.39
N THR A 317 36.57 2.08 3.80
CA THR A 317 37.39 1.75 2.62
C THR A 317 36.63 1.90 1.30
N ARG A 318 35.30 2.03 1.34
CA ARG A 318 34.39 2.06 0.18
C ARG A 318 34.52 0.82 -0.71
N THR A 319 34.69 -0.33 -0.07
CA THR A 319 34.85 -1.62 -0.77
C THR A 319 33.74 -2.59 -0.38
N TYR A 320 33.41 -3.46 -1.33
CA TYR A 320 32.48 -4.57 -1.13
C TYR A 320 33.23 -5.87 -0.87
N SER A 321 32.64 -6.77 -0.09
CA SER A 321 33.07 -8.18 -0.06
C SER A 321 32.66 -8.91 -1.35
N ALA A 322 33.08 -10.17 -1.48
CA ALA A 322 32.44 -11.10 -2.41
C ALA A 322 30.94 -11.24 -2.13
N LYS A 323 30.18 -11.67 -3.14
CA LYS A 323 28.78 -12.06 -3.03
C LYS A 323 28.66 -13.27 -2.11
N LEU A 324 27.73 -13.19 -1.17
CA LEU A 324 27.35 -14.25 -0.24
C LEU A 324 25.90 -14.65 -0.51
N PRO A 325 25.54 -15.93 -0.35
CA PRO A 325 24.15 -16.37 -0.51
C PRO A 325 23.26 -15.69 0.52
N LEU A 326 22.10 -15.19 0.08
CA LEU A 326 21.05 -14.69 0.97
C LEU A 326 19.98 -15.76 1.09
N GLU A 327 19.98 -16.48 2.21
CA GLU A 327 19.02 -17.54 2.45
C GLU A 327 17.61 -16.96 2.71
N ASP A 328 16.62 -17.49 2.00
CA ASP A 328 15.22 -17.14 2.18
C ASP A 328 14.61 -18.07 3.25
N PRO A 329 13.79 -17.56 4.20
CA PRO A 329 13.11 -18.39 5.19
C PRO A 329 12.06 -19.36 4.62
N GLY A 330 11.75 -19.25 3.34
CA GLY A 330 10.73 -20.04 2.65
C GLY A 330 10.73 -19.74 1.14
N PRO A 331 9.72 -20.22 0.39
CA PRO A 331 9.60 -19.94 -1.04
C PRO A 331 9.61 -18.43 -1.31
N LYS A 332 10.41 -18.01 -2.29
CA LYS A 332 10.69 -16.60 -2.52
C LYS A 332 9.49 -15.81 -3.03
N ASP A 333 8.63 -16.46 -3.81
CA ASP A 333 7.37 -15.92 -4.31
C ASP A 333 6.33 -15.65 -3.19
N LYS A 334 6.60 -16.14 -1.97
CA LYS A 334 5.78 -15.90 -0.77
C LYS A 334 6.36 -14.82 0.15
N ALA A 335 7.38 -14.10 -0.30
CA ALA A 335 7.94 -12.97 0.44
C ALA A 335 7.05 -11.73 0.36
N TYR A 336 6.74 -11.13 1.50
CA TYR A 336 6.19 -9.78 1.59
C TYR A 336 7.29 -8.81 2.02
N HIS A 337 7.65 -7.87 1.15
CA HIS A 337 8.74 -6.93 1.44
C HIS A 337 8.22 -5.66 2.12
N LEU A 338 8.75 -5.32 3.29
CA LEU A 338 8.53 -4.01 3.92
C LEU A 338 9.85 -3.24 3.89
N ALA A 339 9.91 -2.21 3.05
CA ALA A 339 11.07 -1.35 2.94
C ALA A 339 10.84 -0.02 3.66
N GLY A 340 11.80 0.39 4.48
CA GLY A 340 11.70 1.61 5.26
C GLY A 340 12.93 1.84 6.12
N HIS A 341 12.94 2.96 6.82
CA HIS A 341 14.01 3.26 7.78
C HIS A 341 13.73 2.63 9.13
N GLY A 342 14.80 2.10 9.73
CA GLY A 342 14.76 1.50 11.06
C GLY A 342 15.83 2.09 11.96
N LEU A 343 15.48 2.16 13.24
CA LEU A 343 16.42 2.33 14.33
C LEU A 343 16.32 1.08 15.22
N PRO A 344 17.29 0.81 16.10
CA PRO A 344 17.16 -0.27 17.06
C PRO A 344 15.82 -0.24 17.81
N GLY A 345 15.02 -1.31 17.62
CA GLY A 345 13.69 -1.47 18.20
C GLY A 345 12.58 -0.54 17.68
N ARG A 346 12.80 0.22 16.59
CA ARG A 346 11.81 1.16 16.04
C ARG A 346 11.74 1.13 14.52
N LEU A 347 10.53 1.29 13.99
CA LEU A 347 10.25 1.55 12.58
C LEU A 347 9.96 3.05 12.40
N LEU A 348 10.57 3.70 11.42
CA LEU A 348 10.22 5.07 11.08
C LEU A 348 9.06 5.08 10.08
N LEU A 349 7.98 5.74 10.44
CA LEU A 349 6.78 5.90 9.62
C LEU A 349 6.73 7.35 9.11
N PRO A 350 7.16 7.63 7.88
CA PRO A 350 7.11 8.99 7.31
C PRO A 350 5.66 9.46 7.18
N LEU A 351 5.40 10.75 7.36
CA LEU A 351 4.05 11.33 7.35
C LEU A 351 3.84 12.31 6.18
N ALA A 352 2.60 12.40 5.68
CA ALA A 352 2.13 13.32 4.64
C ALA A 352 2.42 14.79 4.95
N GLY A 353 2.33 15.18 6.22
CA GLY A 353 2.68 16.52 6.69
C GLY A 353 4.19 16.79 6.81
N GLY A 354 5.03 15.82 6.44
CA GLY A 354 6.49 15.86 6.64
C GLY A 354 6.95 15.21 7.94
N GLY A 355 8.26 14.94 8.01
CA GLY A 355 8.87 14.24 9.13
C GLY A 355 8.51 12.75 9.19
N SER A 356 8.84 12.11 10.32
CA SER A 356 8.57 10.71 10.55
C SER A 356 8.19 10.44 12.00
N ARG A 357 7.24 9.52 12.21
CA ARG A 357 6.88 9.01 13.53
C ARG A 357 7.75 7.78 13.85
N PRO A 358 8.57 7.81 14.90
CA PRO A 358 9.34 6.65 15.32
C PRO A 358 8.46 5.69 16.13
N ALA A 359 7.90 4.69 15.45
CA ALA A 359 7.03 3.68 16.05
C ALA A 359 7.85 2.58 16.74
N GLY A 360 7.54 2.30 18.01
CA GLY A 360 8.08 1.13 18.71
C GLY A 360 7.49 -0.16 18.17
N ARG A 361 8.06 -1.31 18.57
CA ARG A 361 7.65 -2.65 18.10
C ARG A 361 6.12 -2.90 18.11
N HIS A 362 5.43 -2.52 19.20
CA HIS A 362 3.98 -2.71 19.33
C HIS A 362 3.18 -1.89 18.32
N GLU A 363 3.51 -0.61 18.19
CA GLU A 363 2.83 0.31 17.27
C GLU A 363 3.09 -0.08 15.81
N ALA A 364 4.34 -0.42 15.48
CA ALA A 364 4.72 -0.90 14.15
C ALA A 364 4.02 -2.22 13.79
N GLY A 365 3.92 -3.15 14.75
CA GLY A 365 3.23 -4.43 14.56
C GLY A 365 1.73 -4.29 14.36
N GLU A 366 1.08 -3.46 15.17
CA GLU A 366 -0.34 -3.14 14.98
C GLU A 366 -0.61 -2.45 13.65
N TRP A 367 0.26 -1.52 13.24
CA TRP A 367 0.16 -0.86 11.94
C TRP A 367 0.26 -1.87 10.79
N LEU A 368 1.28 -2.74 10.80
CA LEU A 368 1.55 -3.67 9.70
C LEU A 368 0.47 -4.76 9.59
N ARG A 369 0.07 -5.37 10.71
CA ARG A 369 -0.94 -6.46 10.73
C ARG A 369 -2.28 -6.04 10.12
N ARG A 370 -2.63 -4.75 10.18
CA ARG A 370 -3.88 -4.21 9.61
C ARG A 370 -3.81 -3.98 8.10
N ARG A 371 -2.61 -3.99 7.49
CA ARG A 371 -2.48 -3.69 6.07
C ARG A 371 -3.03 -4.84 5.23
N LYS A 372 -4.06 -4.55 4.42
CA LYS A 372 -4.69 -5.53 3.52
C LYS A 372 -3.71 -6.18 2.55
N SER A 373 -2.63 -5.50 2.18
CA SER A 373 -1.56 -6.08 1.34
C SER A 373 -0.80 -7.22 2.02
N LEU A 374 -0.87 -7.35 3.35
CA LEU A 374 -0.29 -8.45 4.12
C LEU A 374 -1.36 -9.39 4.69
N SER A 375 -2.40 -8.82 5.30
CA SER A 375 -3.42 -9.61 6.01
C SER A 375 -4.35 -10.42 5.10
N SER A 376 -4.38 -10.12 3.80
CA SER A 376 -5.07 -10.94 2.80
C SER A 376 -4.24 -12.10 2.25
N LEU A 377 -2.92 -12.12 2.52
CA LEU A 377 -2.04 -13.18 2.03
C LEU A 377 -2.22 -14.45 2.86
N PRO A 378 -2.10 -15.64 2.25
CA PRO A 378 -2.04 -16.91 2.98
C PRO A 378 -1.03 -16.89 4.13
N GLU A 379 -1.30 -17.58 5.24
CA GLU A 379 -0.49 -17.54 6.47
C GLU A 379 0.96 -18.02 6.29
N ASP A 380 1.22 -18.82 5.25
CA ASP A 380 2.55 -19.34 4.91
C ASP A 380 3.46 -18.31 4.20
N HIS A 381 2.97 -17.10 3.93
CA HIS A 381 3.82 -15.99 3.49
C HIS A 381 4.70 -15.48 4.64
N TRP A 382 5.94 -15.16 4.30
CA TRP A 382 6.95 -14.64 5.22
C TRP A 382 7.26 -13.17 4.90
N ILE A 383 7.79 -12.44 5.87
CA ILE A 383 8.06 -11.01 5.75
C ILE A 383 9.57 -10.78 5.58
N ASP A 384 9.96 -10.02 4.56
CA ASP A 384 11.31 -9.51 4.42
C ASP A 384 11.37 -8.05 4.88
N LEU A 385 11.99 -7.81 6.04
CA LEU A 385 12.21 -6.45 6.50
C LEU A 385 13.47 -5.88 5.84
N VAL A 386 13.25 -5.00 4.88
CA VAL A 386 14.27 -4.13 4.28
C VAL A 386 14.39 -2.88 5.15
N VAL A 387 14.74 -3.10 6.42
CA VAL A 387 14.73 -2.11 7.50
C VAL A 387 15.97 -2.29 8.38
N CYS A 388 16.80 -1.24 8.49
CA CYS A 388 18.03 -1.23 9.29
C CYS A 388 17.77 -1.62 10.76
N HIS A 389 18.71 -2.33 11.37
CA HIS A 389 18.66 -2.72 12.79
C HIS A 389 17.40 -3.50 13.19
N SER A 390 16.77 -4.21 12.25
CA SER A 390 15.48 -4.87 12.47
C SER A 390 15.56 -6.07 13.42
N SER A 391 16.72 -6.72 13.53
CA SER A 391 16.97 -7.75 14.57
C SER A 391 17.71 -7.23 15.80
N ALA A 392 18.23 -6.00 15.77
CA ALA A 392 18.96 -5.44 16.92
C ALA A 392 18.02 -5.34 18.14
N PRO A 393 18.42 -5.88 19.30
CA PRO A 393 17.64 -5.72 20.52
C PRO A 393 17.72 -4.26 21.01
N ARG A 394 16.80 -3.89 21.89
CA ARG A 394 16.88 -2.62 22.61
C ARG A 394 16.80 -2.90 24.11
N ASP A 395 17.86 -2.59 24.83
CA ASP A 395 17.84 -2.63 26.30
C ASP A 395 17.01 -1.45 26.81
N SER A 396 15.99 -1.74 27.61
CA SER A 396 15.12 -0.72 28.19
C SER A 396 15.78 0.02 29.37
N ALA A 397 16.79 -0.58 30.00
CA ALA A 397 17.57 0.00 31.09
C ALA A 397 18.57 1.05 30.59
N THR A 398 19.04 0.92 29.35
CA THR A 398 19.76 2.00 28.65
C THR A 398 18.75 2.86 27.90
N GLN A 399 18.10 3.80 28.59
CA GLN A 399 17.26 4.84 27.95
C GLN A 399 18.07 5.78 27.05
N ASP A 400 19.38 5.59 26.95
CA ASP A 400 20.27 6.40 26.16
C ASP A 400 19.72 6.52 24.73
N SER A 401 19.41 7.78 24.38
CA SER A 401 19.32 8.20 22.99
C SER A 401 20.47 7.55 22.24
N PRO A 402 20.25 6.97 21.04
CA PRO A 402 21.37 6.55 20.22
C PRO A 402 22.33 7.76 20.17
N PRO A 403 23.59 7.61 20.60
CA PRO A 403 24.47 8.76 20.76
C PRO A 403 24.46 9.53 19.44
N ALA A 404 24.22 10.85 19.52
CA ALA A 404 24.25 11.70 18.34
C ALA A 404 25.59 11.46 17.60
N GLY A 405 25.51 10.90 16.39
CA GLY A 405 26.66 10.75 15.49
C GLY A 405 27.05 9.30 15.16
N GLY A 406 26.54 8.82 14.02
CA GLY A 406 27.17 7.78 13.18
C GLY A 406 26.34 6.51 12.98
N LEU A 407 25.82 6.31 11.76
CA LEU A 407 25.14 5.10 11.27
C LEU A 407 25.97 3.81 11.39
N PHE A 408 27.27 3.90 11.71
CA PHE A 408 28.24 2.80 11.62
C PHE A 408 29.02 2.57 12.92
N ARG A 409 28.44 2.94 14.07
CA ARG A 409 28.99 2.69 15.42
C ARG A 409 28.59 1.30 15.95
N ALA A 410 29.16 0.89 17.09
CA ALA A 410 28.94 -0.43 17.67
C ALA A 410 27.43 -0.71 17.85
N ALA A 411 27.02 -1.91 17.43
CA ALA A 411 25.63 -2.32 17.51
C ALA A 411 25.14 -2.34 18.98
N PRO A 412 23.85 -2.01 19.22
CA PRO A 412 23.26 -2.12 20.54
C PRO A 412 23.36 -3.56 21.08
N PHE A 413 23.50 -3.70 22.39
CA PHE A 413 23.42 -4.99 23.08
C PHE A 413 22.32 -4.94 24.14
N ALA A 414 21.78 -6.10 24.48
CA ALA A 414 20.91 -6.29 25.65
C ALA A 414 21.68 -7.06 26.72
N ALA A 415 21.64 -6.59 27.97
CA ALA A 415 22.30 -7.27 29.08
C ALA A 415 21.72 -8.68 29.31
N ASP A 416 20.39 -8.81 29.22
CA ASP A 416 19.69 -10.09 29.18
C ASP A 416 19.01 -10.27 27.81
N PRO A 417 19.63 -11.00 26.86
CA PRO A 417 19.06 -11.18 25.52
C PRO A 417 17.82 -12.09 25.48
N LEU A 418 17.45 -12.72 26.59
CA LEU A 418 16.29 -13.62 26.69
C LEU A 418 15.06 -12.92 27.31
N ALA A 419 15.24 -11.71 27.84
CA ALA A 419 14.16 -10.94 28.45
C ALA A 419 13.16 -10.42 27.41
N ASP A 420 11.92 -10.22 27.84
CA ASP A 420 10.83 -9.72 26.98
C ASP A 420 11.09 -8.30 26.45
N ASP A 421 11.84 -7.49 27.18
CA ASP A 421 12.19 -6.14 26.76
C ASP A 421 13.28 -6.12 25.68
N ALA A 422 14.14 -7.15 25.63
CA ALA A 422 15.17 -7.36 24.61
C ALA A 422 14.63 -7.84 23.26
N VAL A 423 13.34 -8.16 23.15
CA VAL A 423 12.70 -8.60 21.89
C VAL A 423 12.85 -7.51 20.82
N SER A 424 13.45 -7.90 19.70
CA SER A 424 13.68 -7.04 18.53
C SER A 424 12.36 -6.64 17.85
N LEU A 425 12.42 -5.61 17.01
CA LEU A 425 11.28 -5.22 16.17
C LEU A 425 10.81 -6.42 15.32
N GLY A 426 11.76 -7.11 14.67
CA GLY A 426 11.51 -8.26 13.82
C GLY A 426 10.85 -9.43 14.52
N GLN A 427 11.36 -9.81 15.72
CA GLN A 427 10.78 -10.89 16.50
C GLN A 427 9.36 -10.55 16.97
N HIS A 428 9.13 -9.30 17.39
CA HIS A 428 7.78 -8.87 17.74
C HIS A 428 6.83 -8.92 16.55
N LEU A 429 7.28 -8.49 15.36
CA LEU A 429 6.51 -8.58 14.12
C LEU A 429 6.17 -10.03 13.77
N ALA A 430 7.12 -10.96 13.95
CA ALA A 430 6.87 -12.38 13.75
C ALA A 430 5.73 -12.87 14.66
N ASN A 431 5.78 -12.51 15.94
CA ASN A 431 4.75 -12.89 16.92
C ASN A 431 3.37 -12.31 16.57
N VAL A 432 3.27 -11.00 16.27
CA VAL A 432 1.95 -10.36 16.05
C VAL A 432 1.33 -10.70 14.71
N THR A 433 2.13 -11.00 13.70
CA THR A 433 1.64 -11.36 12.36
C THR A 433 1.48 -12.87 12.18
N GLY A 434 2.08 -13.69 13.05
CA GLY A 434 2.11 -15.14 12.91
C GLY A 434 3.00 -15.61 11.77
N ARG A 435 3.94 -14.78 11.30
CA ARG A 435 4.76 -15.05 10.10
C ARG A 435 6.24 -15.09 10.44
N THR A 436 6.99 -15.89 9.69
CA THR A 436 8.46 -15.84 9.71
C THR A 436 8.94 -14.52 9.13
N VAL A 437 10.01 -13.95 9.69
CA VAL A 437 10.54 -12.64 9.29
C VAL A 437 12.05 -12.69 9.07
N ARG A 438 12.53 -12.25 7.90
CA ARG A 438 13.96 -12.00 7.62
C ARG A 438 14.35 -10.59 8.03
N LEU A 439 15.50 -10.47 8.70
CA LEU A 439 15.97 -9.29 9.40
C LEU A 439 17.46 -9.05 9.18
N SER A 440 17.91 -7.82 9.47
CA SER A 440 19.32 -7.50 9.58
C SER A 440 19.67 -7.02 10.98
N HIS A 441 20.84 -7.44 11.48
CA HIS A 441 21.34 -6.96 12.77
C HIS A 441 21.73 -5.48 12.73
N ASP A 442 22.19 -4.99 11.57
CA ASP A 442 22.70 -3.62 11.42
C ASP A 442 22.18 -2.97 10.12
N VAL A 443 22.77 -1.84 9.72
CA VAL A 443 22.44 -1.07 8.53
C VAL A 443 22.50 -1.96 7.30
N GLN A 444 21.39 -1.96 6.57
CA GLN A 444 21.21 -2.72 5.36
C GLN A 444 20.67 -1.83 4.24
N GLY A 445 20.65 -2.38 3.03
CA GLY A 445 20.15 -1.70 1.85
C GLY A 445 19.83 -2.67 0.71
N ALA A 446 19.16 -2.14 -0.29
CA ALA A 446 18.86 -2.81 -1.54
C ALA A 446 19.55 -2.03 -2.66
N GLY A 447 20.24 -2.73 -3.55
CA GLY A 447 21.06 -2.10 -4.58
C GLY A 447 21.51 -3.11 -5.63
N THR A 448 22.60 -2.78 -6.31
CA THR A 448 23.31 -3.73 -7.18
C THR A 448 24.73 -3.97 -6.65
N HIS A 449 25.26 -5.16 -6.94
CA HIS A 449 26.67 -5.46 -6.72
C HIS A 449 27.26 -6.06 -8.00
N GLY A 450 27.97 -5.21 -8.75
CA GLY A 450 28.15 -5.41 -10.19
C GLY A 450 26.81 -5.19 -10.89
N ASP A 451 26.44 -6.10 -11.80
CA ASP A 451 25.17 -6.05 -12.53
C ASP A 451 24.01 -6.78 -11.83
N ASP A 452 24.29 -7.51 -10.75
CA ASP A 452 23.29 -8.33 -10.04
C ASP A 452 22.55 -7.52 -8.97
N PRO A 453 21.20 -7.58 -8.91
CA PRO A 453 20.43 -7.09 -7.78
C PRO A 453 20.86 -7.82 -6.50
N ALA A 454 21.23 -7.06 -5.47
CA ALA A 454 21.79 -7.60 -4.24
C ALA A 454 21.32 -6.81 -3.01
N ARG A 455 21.30 -7.51 -1.87
CA ARG A 455 21.22 -6.85 -0.57
C ARG A 455 22.60 -6.41 -0.12
N LEU A 456 22.66 -5.29 0.58
CA LEU A 456 23.89 -4.74 1.13
C LEU A 456 23.79 -4.74 2.64
N LEU A 457 24.87 -5.13 3.31
CA LEU A 457 24.99 -5.09 4.77
C LEU A 457 26.26 -4.32 5.13
N TRP A 458 26.14 -3.21 5.82
CA TRP A 458 27.31 -2.38 6.13
C TRP A 458 28.16 -3.10 7.17
N THR A 459 29.48 -2.99 7.07
CA THR A 459 30.36 -3.30 8.20
C THR A 459 30.43 -2.09 9.12
N ASP A 460 30.96 -2.29 10.33
CA ASP A 460 31.43 -1.14 11.10
C ASP A 460 32.66 -0.49 10.43
N VAL A 461 33.09 0.65 10.95
CA VAL A 461 34.26 1.40 10.43
C VAL A 461 35.59 0.63 10.52
N ARG A 462 35.65 -0.46 11.30
CA ARG A 462 36.82 -1.34 11.43
C ARG A 462 36.72 -2.58 10.53
N GLY A 463 35.64 -2.72 9.76
CA GLY A 463 35.40 -3.86 8.87
C GLY A 463 34.78 -5.07 9.55
N ARG A 464 34.29 -4.98 10.80
CA ARG A 464 33.56 -6.08 11.44
C ARG A 464 32.22 -6.29 10.71
N ARG A 465 31.96 -7.54 10.36
CA ARG A 465 30.77 -7.98 9.62
C ARG A 465 29.63 -8.25 10.59
N TRP A 466 28.42 -7.88 10.18
CA TRP A 466 27.17 -8.22 10.84
C TRP A 466 26.48 -9.38 10.09
N TRP A 467 25.31 -9.82 10.55
CA TRP A 467 24.60 -10.96 9.96
C TRP A 467 23.14 -10.66 9.64
N TRP A 468 22.56 -11.50 8.79
CA TRP A 468 21.13 -11.63 8.59
C TRP A 468 20.57 -12.61 9.61
N GLU A 469 19.32 -12.41 10.01
CA GLU A 469 18.65 -13.23 11.01
C GLU A 469 17.23 -13.56 10.55
N THR A 470 16.71 -14.69 11.01
CA THR A 470 15.34 -15.11 10.77
C THR A 470 14.64 -15.25 12.12
N SER A 471 13.51 -14.58 12.29
CA SER A 471 12.64 -14.70 13.45
C SER A 471 11.39 -15.49 13.09
N ARG A 472 11.12 -16.58 13.81
CA ARG A 472 9.84 -17.32 13.74
C ARG A 472 8.93 -16.86 14.88
N PRO A 473 7.60 -16.93 14.71
CA PRO A 473 6.65 -16.64 15.80
C PRO A 473 7.02 -17.44 17.05
N GLU A 474 7.04 -16.79 18.22
CA GLU A 474 7.20 -17.47 19.50
C GLU A 474 5.95 -18.33 19.81
N PRO A 475 6.10 -19.45 20.54
CA PRO A 475 4.97 -20.30 20.88
C PRO A 475 3.91 -19.54 21.69
N GLY A 476 2.64 -19.74 21.34
CA GLY A 476 1.51 -19.23 22.11
C GLY A 476 1.36 -19.93 23.47
N GLU A 477 0.51 -19.40 24.35
CA GLU A 477 0.38 -19.90 25.74
C GLU A 477 0.15 -21.41 25.85
N ALA A 478 -0.76 -21.96 25.03
CA ALA A 478 -1.08 -23.39 25.06
C ALA A 478 0.11 -24.27 24.61
N GLU A 479 0.95 -23.77 23.71
CA GLU A 479 2.15 -24.49 23.29
C GLU A 479 3.26 -24.37 24.33
N LEU A 480 3.42 -23.19 24.95
CA LEU A 480 4.33 -23.03 26.08
C LEU A 480 3.97 -23.98 27.24
N ASP A 481 2.69 -24.17 27.54
CA ASP A 481 2.25 -25.13 28.56
C ASP A 481 2.63 -26.58 28.21
N ARG A 482 2.51 -26.95 26.92
CA ARG A 482 2.93 -28.28 26.44
C ARG A 482 4.45 -28.46 26.51
N LEU A 483 5.21 -27.44 26.12
CA LEU A 483 6.67 -27.44 26.16
C LEU A 483 7.16 -27.51 27.61
N ALA A 484 6.52 -26.79 28.53
CA ALA A 484 6.84 -26.83 29.96
C ALA A 484 6.68 -28.24 30.54
N ALA A 485 5.57 -28.91 30.20
CA ALA A 485 5.32 -30.29 30.62
C ALA A 485 6.37 -31.26 30.04
N ARG A 486 6.79 -31.08 28.78
CA ARG A 486 7.83 -31.91 28.14
C ARG A 486 9.21 -31.70 28.74
N ALA A 487 9.52 -30.47 29.14
CA ALA A 487 10.74 -30.08 29.84
C ALA A 487 10.79 -30.61 31.29
N GLY A 488 9.70 -31.18 31.80
CA GLY A 488 9.62 -31.66 33.18
C GLY A 488 9.53 -30.54 34.22
N LEU A 489 9.10 -29.33 33.83
CA LEU A 489 8.89 -28.24 34.76
C LEU A 489 7.68 -28.55 35.67
N PRO A 490 7.85 -28.59 37.00
CA PRO A 490 6.79 -29.00 37.91
C PRO A 490 5.70 -27.92 38.08
N GLY A 491 4.45 -28.36 38.26
CA GLY A 491 3.32 -27.50 38.61
C GLY A 491 2.21 -27.42 37.56
N GLU A 492 1.11 -26.75 37.92
CA GLU A 492 0.03 -26.43 36.98
C GLU A 492 0.46 -25.30 36.02
N PRO A 493 -0.14 -25.21 34.81
CA PRO A 493 0.05 -24.09 33.89
C PRO A 493 -0.06 -22.73 34.59
N SER A 494 1.00 -21.93 34.52
CA SER A 494 1.07 -20.63 35.19
C SER A 494 1.82 -19.61 34.34
N PRO A 495 1.54 -18.29 34.48
CA PRO A 495 2.27 -17.24 33.79
C PRO A 495 3.79 -17.31 34.03
N ALA A 496 4.22 -17.66 35.25
CA ALA A 496 5.64 -17.82 35.58
C ALA A 496 6.27 -19.02 34.86
N GLY A 497 5.58 -20.16 34.79
CA GLY A 497 6.03 -21.34 34.06
C GLY A 497 6.15 -21.08 32.55
N ARG A 498 5.19 -20.37 31.97
CA ARG A 498 5.22 -19.96 30.55
C ARG A 498 6.38 -19.03 30.26
N ALA A 499 6.62 -18.04 31.12
CA ALA A 499 7.76 -17.13 30.97
C ALA A 499 9.11 -17.86 31.06
N ALA A 500 9.27 -18.78 32.00
CA ALA A 500 10.48 -19.61 32.11
C ALA A 500 10.69 -20.49 30.87
N THR A 501 9.62 -21.12 30.38
CA THR A 501 9.66 -21.97 29.17
C THR A 501 9.99 -21.15 27.93
N LEU A 502 9.42 -19.95 27.79
CA LEU A 502 9.72 -19.05 26.68
C LEU A 502 11.20 -18.64 26.67
N ARG A 503 11.78 -18.37 27.85
CA ARG A 503 13.22 -18.10 27.96
C ARG A 503 14.08 -19.27 27.50
N LEU A 504 13.66 -20.51 27.79
CA LEU A 504 14.33 -21.72 27.30
C LEU A 504 14.25 -21.84 25.77
N VAL A 505 13.06 -21.63 25.20
CA VAL A 505 12.87 -21.61 23.73
C VAL A 505 13.77 -20.56 23.08
N ARG A 506 13.80 -19.34 23.60
CA ARG A 506 14.69 -18.27 23.12
C ARG A 506 16.17 -18.66 23.23
N ALA A 507 16.57 -19.32 24.31
CA ALA A 507 17.95 -19.78 24.49
C ALA A 507 18.33 -20.84 23.44
N LEU A 508 17.46 -21.83 23.19
CA LEU A 508 17.67 -22.86 22.18
C LEU A 508 17.77 -22.25 20.78
N ARG A 509 16.84 -21.36 20.41
CA ARG A 509 16.90 -20.65 19.11
C ARG A 509 18.19 -19.87 18.90
N ARG A 510 18.74 -19.27 19.97
CA ARG A 510 19.99 -18.50 19.89
C ARG A 510 21.21 -19.37 19.64
N VAL A 511 21.21 -20.61 20.13
CA VAL A 511 22.34 -21.55 20.00
C VAL A 511 22.22 -22.40 18.73
N LEU A 512 21.02 -22.87 18.41
CA LEU A 512 20.77 -23.86 17.36
C LEU A 512 20.15 -23.27 16.08
N GLY A 513 19.71 -22.01 16.13
CA GLY A 513 19.07 -21.32 15.02
C GLY A 513 17.53 -21.31 15.11
N PRO A 514 16.87 -20.64 14.15
CA PRO A 514 15.42 -20.38 14.20
C PRO A 514 14.54 -21.63 14.13
N ASP A 515 15.07 -22.75 13.63
CA ASP A 515 14.34 -24.02 13.46
C ASP A 515 14.62 -25.02 14.60
N ALA A 516 15.16 -24.55 15.74
CA ALA A 516 15.51 -25.39 16.87
C ALA A 516 14.34 -26.26 17.36
N GLU A 517 13.10 -25.76 17.29
CA GLU A 517 11.92 -26.52 17.70
C GLU A 517 11.52 -27.64 16.74
N ASP A 518 11.99 -27.61 15.49
CA ASP A 518 11.71 -28.61 14.45
C ASP A 518 12.70 -29.78 14.51
N ALA A 519 13.74 -29.69 15.33
CA ALA A 519 14.75 -30.74 15.52
C ALA A 519 14.15 -31.98 16.23
N ALA A 520 14.51 -33.18 15.79
CA ALA A 520 13.98 -34.43 16.33
C ALA A 520 14.31 -34.64 17.83
N ASP A 521 15.44 -34.10 18.27
CA ASP A 521 15.96 -34.11 19.64
C ASP A 521 15.53 -32.89 20.47
N HIS A 522 14.70 -31.99 19.93
CA HIS A 522 14.16 -30.84 20.65
C HIS A 522 13.54 -31.18 22.03
N PRO A 523 12.78 -32.28 22.20
CA PRO A 523 12.28 -32.66 23.51
C PRO A 523 13.38 -32.96 24.54
N ASP A 524 14.53 -33.48 24.12
CA ASP A 524 15.65 -33.77 25.00
C ASP A 524 16.43 -32.48 25.32
N LEU A 525 16.62 -31.62 24.33
CA LEU A 525 17.19 -30.27 24.51
C LEU A 525 16.40 -29.41 25.51
N LEU A 526 15.07 -29.56 25.56
CA LEU A 526 14.24 -28.87 26.54
C LEU A 526 14.40 -29.39 27.98
N ARG A 527 14.85 -30.63 28.16
CA ARG A 527 15.07 -31.20 29.51
C ARG A 527 16.44 -30.85 30.10
N GLY A 528 17.37 -30.39 29.26
CA GLY A 528 18.74 -30.03 29.65
C GLY A 528 19.74 -31.12 29.37
#